data_AF-A0AA51CEH7-F1
#
_entry.id   AF-A0AA51CEH7-F1
#
_cell.length_a   1.000
_cell.length_b   1.000
_cell.length_c   1.000
_cell.angle_alpha   90.00
_cell.angle_beta   90.00
_cell.angle_gamma   90.00
#
_symmetry.space_group_name_H-M   'P 1'
#
loop_
_entity.id
_entity.type
_entity.pdbx_description
1 polymer ?
#
loop_
_entity_poly.entity_id
_entity_poly.type
_entity_poly.pdbx_seq_one_letter_code
_entity_poly.pdbx_strand_id
1 'polypeptide(L)'
;MDRIKLKNRCIYYYGSPAGYVKDGKASVDTLFDCEEVKAWCEKRNYEINVMEGIFDKLSRGEKIAELNKDYKPLKKVRIWQLNSDSDFSMRFISLEEFEKKFGEPTADHYRAVFDGVLDTNDLESIYTICNLSHPIGYNGHSLSMSDVVELYDDTSSSFYYVDRFGFKKIGFMKPKLQQEKGMQM
;
A
#
# COMPACT_ATOMS: atom_id res chain seq x y z
N MET A 1 -16.47 -38.43 -1.41
CA MET A 1 -15.55 -37.61 -2.23
C MET A 1 -15.16 -36.41 -1.39
N ASP A 2 -13.87 -36.12 -1.24
CA ASP A 2 -13.43 -34.90 -0.56
C ASP A 2 -13.87 -33.66 -1.37
N ARG A 3 -14.61 -32.76 -0.72
CA ARG A 3 -15.15 -31.52 -1.29
C ARG A 3 -14.05 -30.49 -1.56
N ILE A 4 -12.97 -30.55 -0.77
CA ILE A 4 -11.78 -29.71 -0.94
C ILE A 4 -10.59 -30.58 -1.31
N LYS A 5 -9.89 -30.22 -2.39
CA LYS A 5 -8.71 -30.93 -2.89
C LYS A 5 -7.56 -29.96 -3.12
N LEU A 6 -6.34 -30.39 -2.81
CA LEU A 6 -5.12 -29.67 -3.16
C LEU A 6 -4.43 -30.39 -4.32
N LYS A 7 -4.22 -29.69 -5.43
CA LYS A 7 -3.50 -30.23 -6.61
C LYS A 7 -2.58 -29.17 -7.18
N ASN A 8 -1.31 -29.50 -7.37
CA ASN A 8 -0.31 -28.58 -7.91
C ASN A 8 -0.28 -27.22 -7.19
N ARG A 9 -0.42 -27.24 -5.86
CA ARG A 9 -0.57 -26.04 -5.00
C ARG A 9 -1.86 -25.24 -5.18
N CYS A 10 -2.79 -25.63 -6.06
CA CYS A 10 -4.10 -25.02 -6.20
C CYS A 10 -5.12 -25.74 -5.29
N ILE A 11 -5.88 -24.96 -4.51
CA ILE A 11 -6.98 -25.41 -3.68
C ILE A 11 -8.23 -25.43 -4.56
N TYR A 12 -8.89 -26.57 -4.63
CA TYR A 12 -10.15 -26.75 -5.36
C TYR A 12 -11.27 -27.01 -4.37
N TYR A 13 -12.33 -26.20 -4.43
CA TYR A 13 -13.56 -26.38 -3.67
C TYR A 13 -14.70 -26.76 -4.62
N TYR A 14 -15.28 -27.94 -4.44
CA TYR A 14 -16.29 -28.51 -5.35
C TYR A 14 -15.83 -28.57 -6.83
N GLY A 15 -14.52 -28.66 -7.07
CA GLY A 15 -13.93 -28.69 -8.40
C GLY A 15 -13.58 -27.32 -8.98
N SER A 16 -14.00 -26.22 -8.34
CA SER A 16 -13.64 -24.86 -8.72
C SER A 16 -12.33 -24.43 -8.05
N PRO A 17 -11.44 -23.70 -8.75
CA PRO A 17 -10.19 -23.22 -8.17
C PRO A 17 -10.46 -22.12 -7.14
N ALA A 18 -10.45 -22.49 -5.86
CA ALA A 18 -10.78 -21.60 -4.76
C ALA A 18 -9.60 -20.77 -4.26
N GLY A 19 -8.38 -21.19 -4.55
CA GLY A 19 -7.20 -20.56 -4.00
C GLY A 19 -5.91 -21.30 -4.34
N TYR A 20 -4.83 -20.92 -3.69
CA TYR A 20 -3.55 -21.62 -3.81
C TYR A 20 -2.74 -21.54 -2.51
N VAL A 21 -1.79 -22.47 -2.36
CA VAL A 21 -0.86 -22.53 -1.22
C VAL A 21 0.55 -22.18 -1.67
N LYS A 22 1.20 -21.25 -0.99
CA LYS A 22 2.61 -20.92 -1.19
C LYS A 22 3.26 -20.55 0.14
N ASP A 23 4.44 -21.11 0.42
CA ASP A 23 5.26 -20.76 1.59
C ASP A 23 4.49 -20.86 2.93
N GLY A 24 3.62 -21.87 3.07
CA GLY A 24 2.79 -22.07 4.26
C GLY A 24 1.58 -21.15 4.36
N LYS A 25 1.32 -20.29 3.38
CA LYS A 25 0.14 -19.43 3.31
C LYS A 25 -0.88 -19.95 2.29
N ALA A 26 -2.15 -19.94 2.65
CA ALA A 26 -3.26 -20.26 1.78
C ALA A 26 -3.97 -18.98 1.34
N SER A 27 -3.77 -18.62 0.07
CA SER A 27 -4.43 -17.51 -0.61
C SER A 27 -5.78 -17.99 -1.14
N VAL A 28 -6.89 -17.55 -0.57
CA VAL A 28 -8.25 -18.01 -0.91
C VAL A 28 -9.07 -16.86 -1.49
N ASP A 29 -9.82 -17.11 -2.55
CA ASP A 29 -10.69 -16.08 -3.13
C ASP A 29 -11.82 -15.68 -2.18
N THR A 30 -12.24 -14.42 -2.19
CA THR A 30 -13.41 -13.95 -1.44
C THR A 30 -14.69 -14.74 -1.76
N LEU A 31 -14.84 -15.24 -2.99
CA LEU A 31 -15.96 -16.11 -3.39
C LEU A 31 -16.00 -17.45 -2.65
N PHE A 32 -14.89 -17.86 -2.03
CA PHE A 32 -14.77 -19.11 -1.30
C PHE A 32 -14.38 -18.89 0.17
N ASP A 33 -14.64 -17.69 0.70
CA ASP A 33 -14.41 -17.35 2.11
C ASP A 33 -15.46 -17.98 3.04
N CYS A 34 -15.54 -19.31 3.08
CA CYS A 34 -16.46 -20.06 3.93
C CYS A 34 -15.73 -20.81 5.04
N GLU A 35 -16.47 -21.14 6.11
CA GLU A 35 -15.93 -21.88 7.26
C GLU A 35 -15.31 -23.23 6.87
N GLU A 36 -15.85 -23.89 5.84
CA GLU A 36 -15.34 -25.19 5.38
C GLU A 36 -13.92 -25.06 4.81
N VAL A 37 -13.65 -24.04 3.99
CA VAL A 37 -12.32 -23.79 3.43
C VAL A 37 -11.36 -23.28 4.51
N LYS A 38 -11.83 -22.42 5.43
CA LYS A 38 -11.03 -21.95 6.57
C LYS A 38 -10.56 -23.09 7.45
N ALA A 39 -11.50 -23.91 7.93
CA ALA A 39 -11.19 -25.07 8.78
C ALA A 39 -10.25 -26.07 8.06
N TRP A 40 -10.39 -26.23 6.75
CA TRP A 40 -9.51 -27.11 5.97
C TRP A 40 -8.06 -26.59 5.90
N CYS A 41 -7.88 -25.27 5.80
CA CYS A 41 -6.58 -24.60 5.81
C CYS A 41 -5.96 -24.61 7.22
N GLU A 42 -6.74 -24.29 8.25
CA GLU A 42 -6.30 -24.31 9.66
C GLU A 42 -5.81 -25.69 10.10
N LYS A 43 -6.55 -26.76 9.73
CA LYS A 43 -6.16 -28.15 10.01
C LYS A 43 -4.80 -28.53 9.39
N ARG A 44 -4.32 -27.77 8.41
CA ARG A 44 -3.04 -27.96 7.72
C ARG A 44 -1.98 -26.93 8.15
N ASN A 45 -2.27 -26.12 9.17
CA ASN A 45 -1.42 -25.03 9.64
C ASN A 45 -1.07 -24.02 8.54
N TYR A 46 -2.01 -23.74 7.64
CA TYR A 46 -1.85 -22.65 6.68
C TYR A 46 -2.33 -21.33 7.27
N GLU A 47 -1.53 -20.28 7.12
CA GLU A 47 -1.97 -18.91 7.37
C GLU A 47 -2.90 -18.49 6.21
N ILE A 48 -4.16 -18.21 6.52
CA ILE A 48 -5.17 -17.90 5.50
C ILE A 48 -5.08 -16.42 5.15
N ASN A 49 -5.04 -16.13 3.85
CA ASN A 49 -5.15 -14.80 3.30
C ASN A 49 -6.29 -14.77 2.29
N VAL A 50 -7.32 -13.99 2.55
CA VAL A 50 -8.49 -13.87 1.67
C VAL A 50 -8.26 -12.72 0.71
N MET A 51 -8.38 -12.95 -0.59
CA MET A 51 -8.13 -11.94 -1.63
C MET A 51 -9.16 -12.03 -2.75
N GLU A 52 -9.47 -10.92 -3.40
CA GLU A 52 -10.40 -10.92 -4.53
C GLU A 52 -9.70 -11.26 -5.85
N GLY A 53 -10.42 -11.93 -6.76
CA GLY A 53 -9.99 -12.18 -8.14
C GLY A 53 -8.95 -13.30 -8.32
N ILE A 54 -8.67 -14.10 -7.28
CA ILE A 54 -7.89 -15.34 -7.41
C ILE A 54 -8.62 -16.34 -8.30
N PHE A 55 -9.94 -16.47 -8.15
CA PHE A 55 -10.75 -17.41 -8.94
C PHE A 55 -10.65 -17.11 -10.44
N ASP A 56 -10.80 -15.85 -10.83
CA ASP A 56 -10.73 -15.43 -12.23
C ASP A 56 -9.36 -15.71 -12.83
N LYS A 57 -8.29 -15.37 -12.09
CA LYS A 57 -6.91 -15.60 -12.55
C LYS A 57 -6.60 -17.09 -12.69
N LEU A 58 -6.95 -17.90 -11.69
CA LEU A 58 -6.77 -19.36 -11.74
C LEU A 58 -7.60 -20.01 -12.86
N SER A 59 -8.82 -19.53 -13.08
CA SER A 59 -9.70 -20.02 -14.15
C SER A 59 -9.16 -19.69 -15.54
N ARG A 60 -8.41 -18.60 -15.69
CA ARG A 60 -7.68 -18.24 -16.92
C ARG A 60 -6.36 -18.99 -17.11
N GLY A 61 -5.96 -19.82 -16.14
CA GLY A 61 -4.72 -20.60 -16.20
C GLY A 61 -3.46 -19.81 -15.86
N GLU A 62 -3.59 -18.67 -15.17
CA GLU A 62 -2.43 -17.92 -14.68
C GLU A 62 -1.60 -18.78 -13.72
N LYS A 63 -0.27 -18.65 -13.81
CA LYS A 63 0.63 -19.47 -12.99
C LYS A 63 0.61 -18.96 -11.55
N ILE A 64 0.55 -19.88 -10.59
CA ILE A 64 0.62 -19.57 -9.15
C ILE A 64 1.85 -18.73 -8.77
N ALA A 65 2.97 -18.88 -9.50
CA ALA A 65 4.17 -18.08 -9.30
C ALA A 65 3.99 -16.58 -9.62
N GLU A 66 3.03 -16.25 -10.48
CA GLU A 66 2.69 -14.89 -10.93
C GLU A 66 1.58 -14.29 -10.04
N LEU A 67 0.64 -15.11 -9.55
CA LEU A 67 -0.46 -14.69 -8.67
C LEU A 67 -0.02 -14.02 -7.35
N ASN A 68 1.21 -14.28 -6.92
CA ASN A 68 1.76 -13.82 -5.64
C ASN A 68 2.77 -12.66 -5.79
N LYS A 69 2.96 -12.13 -7.00
CA LYS A 69 3.84 -10.97 -7.23
C LYS A 69 3.14 -9.63 -6.99
N ASP A 70 1.82 -9.58 -7.13
CA ASP A 70 1.06 -8.33 -7.17
C ASP A 70 0.16 -8.09 -5.95
N TYR A 71 0.06 -9.04 -5.01
CA TYR A 71 -0.67 -8.78 -3.78
C TYR A 71 0.17 -7.94 -2.82
N LYS A 72 -0.10 -6.63 -2.85
CA LYS A 72 0.33 -5.70 -1.81
C LYS A 72 -0.90 -5.39 -0.95
N PRO A 73 -0.93 -5.74 0.34
CA PRO A 73 -2.02 -5.32 1.21
C PRO A 73 -2.20 -3.80 1.11
N LEU A 74 -3.44 -3.33 1.11
CA LEU A 74 -3.73 -1.90 1.05
C LEU A 74 -3.05 -1.20 2.22
N LYS A 75 -2.28 -0.18 1.90
CA LYS A 75 -1.64 0.70 2.86
C LYS A 75 -2.57 1.86 3.18
N LYS A 76 -2.41 2.40 4.38
CA LYS A 76 -2.97 3.71 4.70
C LYS A 76 -2.23 4.75 3.88
N VAL A 77 -2.95 5.81 3.52
CA VAL A 77 -2.47 6.91 2.71
C VAL A 77 -2.50 8.17 3.56
N ARG A 78 -1.38 8.89 3.60
CA ARG A 78 -1.32 10.24 4.16
C ARG A 78 -0.81 11.20 3.10
N ILE A 79 -1.46 12.36 2.99
CA ILE A 79 -1.07 13.41 2.05
C ILE A 79 -0.47 14.58 2.82
N TRP A 80 0.72 14.98 2.41
CA TRP A 80 1.50 16.05 3.00
C TRP A 80 1.59 17.21 2.03
N GLN A 81 1.22 18.40 2.50
CA GLN A 81 1.31 19.64 1.73
C GLN A 81 2.17 20.64 2.48
N LEU A 82 2.88 21.50 1.74
CA LEU A 82 3.70 22.55 2.34
C LEU A 82 2.87 23.41 3.30
N ASN A 83 3.48 23.81 4.41
CA ASN A 83 2.82 24.69 5.37
C ASN A 83 2.44 26.02 4.72
N SER A 84 1.45 26.71 5.29
CA SER A 84 1.00 28.00 4.77
C SER A 84 2.10 29.07 4.83
N ASP A 85 2.99 28.97 5.82
CA ASP A 85 4.13 29.86 6.08
C ASP A 85 5.42 29.43 5.35
N SER A 86 5.44 28.29 4.65
CA SER A 86 6.57 27.92 3.79
C SER A 86 6.74 28.90 2.63
N ASP A 87 8.00 29.04 2.17
CA ASP A 87 8.33 29.89 1.03
C ASP A 87 7.51 29.48 -0.21
N PHE A 88 6.81 30.45 -0.81
CA PHE A 88 5.99 30.22 -2.00
C PHE A 88 6.78 29.62 -3.17
N SER A 89 8.09 29.89 -3.24
CA SER A 89 8.98 29.35 -4.28
C SER A 89 9.28 27.86 -4.13
N MET A 90 8.87 27.23 -3.03
CA MET A 90 8.90 25.78 -2.82
C MET A 90 7.72 25.05 -3.48
N ARG A 91 6.67 25.76 -3.91
CA ARG A 91 5.44 25.18 -4.46
C ARG A 91 5.55 24.99 -5.98
N PHE A 92 4.94 23.92 -6.49
CA PHE A 92 4.83 23.64 -7.93
C PHE A 92 6.16 23.51 -8.68
N ILE A 93 7.20 23.04 -8.01
CA ILE A 93 8.50 22.78 -8.63
C ILE A 93 8.80 21.28 -8.66
N SER A 94 9.72 20.87 -9.52
CA SER A 94 10.20 19.49 -9.55
C SER A 94 11.05 19.16 -8.31
N LEU A 95 11.24 17.87 -8.02
CA LEU A 95 12.12 17.44 -6.93
C LEU A 95 13.55 17.94 -7.14
N GLU A 96 14.04 17.90 -8.38
CA GLU A 96 15.39 18.37 -8.74
C GLU A 96 15.55 19.87 -8.45
N GLU A 97 14.56 20.68 -8.82
CA GLU A 97 14.58 22.12 -8.54
C GLU A 97 14.46 22.41 -7.04
N PHE A 98 13.65 21.61 -6.33
CA PHE A 98 13.49 21.72 -4.89
C PHE A 98 14.83 21.44 -4.19
N GLU A 99 15.47 20.32 -4.50
CA GLU A 99 16.76 19.90 -3.94
C GLU A 99 17.86 20.93 -4.21
N LYS A 100 17.91 21.46 -5.43
CA LYS A 100 18.91 22.47 -5.81
C LYS A 100 18.79 23.79 -5.04
N LYS A 101 17.56 24.19 -4.68
CA LYS A 101 17.28 25.48 -4.05
C LYS A 101 17.19 25.40 -2.52
N PHE A 102 16.65 24.30 -2.00
CA PHE A 102 16.24 24.17 -0.60
C PHE A 102 16.82 22.93 0.10
N GLY A 103 17.51 22.05 -0.63
CA GLY A 103 17.89 20.73 -0.14
C GLY A 103 16.74 19.72 -0.20
N GLU A 104 16.92 18.55 0.39
CA GLU A 104 15.90 17.49 0.37
C GLU A 104 14.60 17.95 1.06
N PRO A 105 13.41 17.56 0.53
CA PRO A 105 12.15 17.79 1.22
C PRO A 105 12.16 17.10 2.59
N THR A 106 11.78 17.83 3.64
CA THR A 106 11.69 17.29 5.01
C THR A 106 10.31 17.54 5.58
N ALA A 107 9.82 16.60 6.39
CA ALA A 107 8.49 16.67 6.99
C ALA A 107 8.24 17.95 7.82
N ASP A 108 9.29 18.59 8.34
CA ASP A 108 9.21 19.82 9.13
C ASP A 108 8.55 20.99 8.36
N HIS A 109 8.63 20.99 7.02
CA HIS A 109 8.02 22.02 6.17
C HIS A 109 6.58 21.70 5.72
N TYR A 110 6.02 20.58 6.17
CA TYR A 110 4.76 20.06 5.66
C TYR A 110 3.76 19.81 6.79
N ARG A 111 2.48 19.81 6.42
CA ARG A 111 1.36 19.37 7.26
C ARG A 111 0.63 18.23 6.58
N ALA A 112 0.17 17.27 7.39
CA ALA A 112 -0.76 16.25 6.91
C ALA A 112 -2.13 16.88 6.68
N VAL A 113 -2.65 16.78 5.45
CA VAL A 113 -3.97 17.29 5.07
C VAL A 113 -5.01 16.18 4.90
N PHE A 114 -4.56 14.94 4.79
CA PHE A 114 -5.39 13.75 4.75
C PHE A 114 -4.64 12.60 5.39
N ASP A 115 -5.35 11.76 6.14
CA ASP A 115 -4.84 10.53 6.72
C ASP A 115 -5.97 9.50 6.80
N GLY A 116 -5.88 8.42 6.02
CA GLY A 116 -6.95 7.44 5.92
C GLY A 116 -6.61 6.23 5.06
N VAL A 117 -7.63 5.43 4.74
CA VAL A 117 -7.52 4.27 3.84
C VAL A 117 -8.13 4.64 2.49
N LEU A 118 -7.45 4.27 1.41
CA LEU A 118 -7.99 4.31 0.05
C LEU A 118 -7.99 2.89 -0.52
N ASP A 119 -8.90 2.62 -1.46
CA ASP A 119 -9.05 1.29 -2.08
C ASP A 119 -7.94 0.97 -3.11
N THR A 120 -6.78 1.61 -2.99
CA THR A 120 -5.66 1.43 -3.91
C THR A 120 -4.31 1.83 -3.30
N ASN A 121 -3.25 1.14 -3.73
CA ASN A 121 -1.85 1.50 -3.46
C ASN A 121 -1.17 2.16 -4.68
N ASP A 122 -1.88 2.28 -5.81
CA ASP A 122 -1.36 2.87 -7.03
C ASP A 122 -1.36 4.40 -6.93
N LEU A 123 -0.20 5.02 -7.13
CA LEU A 123 -0.01 6.46 -6.90
C LEU A 123 -0.82 7.31 -7.88
N GLU A 124 -0.99 6.86 -9.13
CA GLU A 124 -1.79 7.56 -10.14
C GLU A 124 -3.30 7.49 -9.81
N SER A 125 -3.75 6.35 -9.31
CA SER A 125 -5.11 6.18 -8.79
C SER A 125 -5.35 7.09 -7.57
N ILE A 126 -4.39 7.15 -6.64
CA ILE A 126 -4.45 8.07 -5.47
C ILE A 126 -4.54 9.52 -5.95
N TYR A 127 -3.71 9.91 -6.91
CA TYR A 127 -3.76 11.25 -7.52
C TYR A 127 -5.13 11.59 -8.07
N THR A 128 -5.72 10.64 -8.80
CA THR A 128 -7.04 10.79 -9.41
C THR A 128 -8.12 11.00 -8.33
N ILE A 129 -8.12 10.18 -7.29
CA ILE A 129 -9.08 10.29 -6.16
C ILE A 129 -8.92 11.63 -5.43
N CYS A 130 -7.68 12.00 -5.10
CA CYS A 130 -7.38 13.26 -4.40
C CYS A 130 -7.62 14.51 -5.24
N ASN A 131 -7.92 14.39 -6.54
CA ASN A 131 -8.20 15.53 -7.42
C ASN A 131 -9.65 15.61 -7.91
N LEU A 132 -10.33 14.47 -8.09
CA LEU A 132 -11.70 14.45 -8.65
C LEU A 132 -12.79 14.51 -7.58
N SER A 133 -12.64 13.76 -6.48
CA SER A 133 -13.71 13.56 -5.51
C SER A 133 -13.40 14.07 -4.11
N HIS A 134 -12.10 14.19 -3.77
CA HIS A 134 -11.59 14.51 -2.42
C HIS A 134 -12.13 13.53 -1.36
N PRO A 135 -11.29 12.63 -0.82
CA PRO A 135 -11.76 11.68 0.19
C PRO A 135 -12.25 12.39 1.46
N ILE A 136 -13.14 11.74 2.21
CA ILE A 136 -13.66 12.29 3.47
C ILE A 136 -12.48 12.61 4.41
N GLY A 137 -12.45 13.82 4.96
CA GLY A 137 -11.37 14.28 5.83
C GLY A 137 -10.17 14.88 5.10
N TYR A 138 -10.24 15.08 3.79
CA TYR A 138 -9.24 15.82 3.03
C TYR A 138 -9.38 17.33 3.26
N ASN A 139 -8.40 17.93 3.95
CA ASN A 139 -8.39 19.33 4.42
C ASN A 139 -7.23 20.15 3.81
N GLY A 140 -6.99 19.93 2.52
CA GLY A 140 -5.91 20.54 1.74
C GLY A 140 -6.37 20.98 0.36
N HIS A 141 -5.42 21.43 -0.47
CA HIS A 141 -5.70 21.66 -1.89
C HIS A 141 -5.60 20.36 -2.70
N SER A 142 -6.09 20.39 -3.94
CA SER A 142 -5.84 19.33 -4.93
C SER A 142 -4.37 18.92 -4.98
N LEU A 143 -4.12 17.61 -5.08
CA LEU A 143 -2.78 17.05 -5.08
C LEU A 143 -1.99 17.56 -6.29
N SER A 144 -0.80 18.12 -6.04
CA SER A 144 -0.03 18.87 -7.02
C SER A 144 1.48 18.72 -6.82
N MET A 145 2.27 19.22 -7.77
CA MET A 145 3.73 19.24 -7.65
C MET A 145 4.17 19.86 -6.32
N SER A 146 5.18 19.24 -5.71
CA SER A 146 5.70 19.58 -4.38
C SER A 146 4.93 19.05 -3.17
N ASP A 147 3.77 18.43 -3.38
CA ASP A 147 3.12 17.61 -2.35
C ASP A 147 3.82 16.26 -2.19
N VAL A 148 3.57 15.58 -1.07
CA VAL A 148 4.13 14.25 -0.78
C VAL A 148 3.02 13.28 -0.41
N VAL A 149 3.00 12.13 -1.09
CA VAL A 149 2.14 10.98 -0.78
C VAL A 149 2.92 10.02 0.11
N GLU A 150 2.38 9.68 1.27
CA GLU A 150 2.88 8.63 2.13
C GLU A 150 1.98 7.40 2.02
N LEU A 151 2.58 6.26 1.68
CA LEU A 151 1.96 4.94 1.82
C LEU A 151 2.57 4.26 3.03
N TYR A 152 1.74 3.96 4.03
CA TYR A 152 2.21 3.43 5.31
C TYR A 152 1.34 2.31 5.89
N ASP A 153 1.96 1.52 6.75
CA ASP A 153 1.34 0.50 7.60
C ASP A 153 2.00 0.56 8.98
N ASP A 154 1.62 -0.33 9.89
CA ASP A 154 2.15 -0.33 11.27
C ASP A 154 3.66 -0.66 11.35
N THR A 155 4.26 -1.14 10.25
CA THR A 155 5.66 -1.56 10.20
C THR A 155 6.55 -0.66 9.33
N SER A 156 5.98 0.05 8.36
CA SER A 156 6.76 0.78 7.36
C SER A 156 6.00 1.97 6.75
N SER A 157 6.75 3.02 6.41
CA SER A 157 6.30 4.15 5.60
C SER A 157 7.16 4.30 4.34
N SER A 158 6.54 4.74 3.26
CA SER A 158 7.21 5.10 2.00
C SER A 158 6.64 6.42 1.49
N PHE A 159 7.53 7.32 1.08
CA PHE A 159 7.19 8.70 0.73
C PHE A 159 7.48 8.96 -0.74
N TYR A 160 6.55 9.64 -1.40
CA TYR A 160 6.56 9.88 -2.83
C TYR A 160 6.24 11.34 -3.10
N TYR A 161 7.24 12.08 -3.58
CA TYR A 161 7.10 13.44 -4.05
C TYR A 161 6.31 13.45 -5.37
N VAL A 162 5.32 14.33 -5.47
CA VAL A 162 4.61 14.58 -6.72
C VAL A 162 5.48 15.47 -7.60
N ASP A 163 6.01 14.92 -8.69
CA ASP A 163 6.91 15.62 -9.60
C ASP A 163 6.19 15.96 -10.92
N ARG A 164 6.87 16.63 -11.84
CA ARG A 164 6.37 17.01 -13.16
C ARG A 164 5.80 15.83 -13.93
N PHE A 165 6.43 14.66 -13.79
CA PHE A 165 6.00 13.42 -14.43
C PHE A 165 5.92 12.31 -13.39
N GLY A 166 4.71 12.10 -12.87
CA GLY A 166 4.42 11.06 -11.88
C GLY A 166 5.07 11.35 -10.53
N PHE A 167 5.64 10.30 -9.92
CA PHE A 167 6.06 10.31 -8.53
C PHE A 167 7.52 9.89 -8.37
N LYS A 168 8.24 10.57 -7.47
CA LYS A 168 9.61 10.20 -7.10
C LYS A 168 9.68 9.79 -5.64
N LYS A 169 10.26 8.63 -5.36
CA LYS A 169 10.45 8.15 -3.99
C LYS A 169 11.53 8.98 -3.28
N ILE A 170 11.25 9.45 -2.07
CA ILE A 170 12.16 10.31 -1.29
C ILE A 170 12.39 9.77 0.14
N GLY A 171 13.49 10.19 0.76
CA GLY A 171 13.65 10.18 2.21
C GLY A 171 13.03 11.45 2.77
N PHE A 172 12.01 11.33 3.63
CA PHE A 172 11.23 12.49 4.06
C PHE A 172 11.23 12.70 5.57
N MET A 173 11.22 11.60 6.31
CA MET A 173 11.33 11.60 7.78
C MET A 173 12.79 11.44 8.17
N LYS A 174 13.25 12.27 9.12
CA LYS A 174 14.55 12.07 9.77
C LYS A 174 14.49 10.76 10.57
N PRO A 175 15.51 9.88 10.51
CA PRO A 175 15.59 8.75 11.43
C PRO A 175 15.50 9.26 12.86
N LYS A 176 14.62 8.66 13.67
CA LYS A 176 14.66 8.92 15.12
C LYS A 176 16.04 8.48 15.60
N LEU A 177 16.92 9.42 15.94
CA LEU A 177 18.06 9.13 16.79
C LEU A 177 17.48 8.50 18.05
N GLN A 178 17.72 7.21 18.25
CA GLN A 178 17.47 6.59 19.54
C GLN A 178 18.30 7.41 20.53
N GLN A 179 17.64 8.23 21.35
CA GLN A 179 18.29 8.76 22.53
C GLN A 179 18.68 7.55 23.35
N GLU A 180 19.97 7.20 23.29
CA GLU A 180 20.59 6.31 24.24
C GLU A 180 20.18 6.83 25.61
N LYS A 181 19.44 6.00 26.34
CA LYS A 181 19.24 6.20 27.76
C LYS A 181 20.62 6.25 28.39
N GLY A 182 21.12 7.46 28.61
CA GLY A 182 22.25 7.75 29.46
C GLY A 182 21.91 7.22 30.85
N MET A 183 22.37 6.00 31.11
CA MET A 183 22.50 5.43 32.43
C MET A 183 23.79 6.01 33.04
N GLN A 184 23.74 6.28 34.34
CA GLN A 184 24.84 6.68 35.26
C GLN A 184 25.01 8.20 35.45
N MET A 185 25.13 8.73 36.67
CA MET A 185 25.39 8.14 38.00
C MET A 185 24.43 8.68 39.06
#